data_AF-A0A952TDI7-F1
#
_entry.id   AF-A0A952TDI7-F1
#
_cell.length_a   1.000
_cell.length_b   1.000
_cell.length_c   1.000
_cell.angle_alpha   90.00
_cell.angle_beta   90.00
_cell.angle_gamma   90.00
#
_symmetry.space_group_name_H-M   'P 1'
#
loop_
_entity.id
_entity.type
_entity.pdbx_description
1 polymer ?
#
loop_
_entity_poly.entity_id
_entity_poly.type
_entity_poly.pdbx_seq_one_letter_code
_entity_poly.pdbx_strand_id
1 'polypeptide(L)' 'MELIKSSIHPVKTRINYLPPPSRKIAILVDALRLVSEDKEIKERELYIPDDCEKYGFVEGDHNLGQLLHFLADMLEE' A
#
# COMPACT_ATOMS: atom_id res chain seq x y z
N MET A 1 18.82 -56.96 0.47
CA MET A 1 18.28 -55.79 -0.24
C MET A 1 17.81 -54.82 0.83
N GLU A 2 18.69 -53.92 1.26
CA GLU A 2 18.43 -53.01 2.38
C GLU A 2 17.60 -51.82 1.92
N LEU A 3 16.47 -51.58 2.60
CA LEU A 3 15.58 -50.47 2.33
C LEU A 3 16.15 -49.20 2.98
N ILE A 4 16.66 -48.29 2.16
CA ILE A 4 17.07 -46.95 2.58
C ILE A 4 15.82 -46.20 3.06
N LYS A 5 15.68 -46.02 4.37
CA LYS A 5 14.68 -45.12 4.95
C LYS A 5 15.21 -43.69 4.80
N SER A 6 14.73 -42.95 3.81
CA SER A 6 15.03 -41.52 3.73
C SER A 6 14.32 -40.80 4.89
N SER A 7 15.11 -40.20 5.77
CA SER A 7 14.63 -39.30 6.82
C SER A 7 14.15 -38.00 6.16
N ILE A 8 12.85 -37.91 5.91
CA ILE A 8 12.23 -36.65 5.47
C ILE A 8 12.07 -35.77 6.71
N HIS A 9 13.03 -34.87 6.92
CA HIS A 9 12.87 -33.81 7.90
C HIS A 9 11.85 -32.79 7.39
N PRO A 10 10.79 -32.45 8.14
CA PRO A 10 9.85 -31.43 7.72
C PRO A 10 10.55 -30.07 7.69
N VAL A 11 10.68 -29.50 6.49
CA VAL A 11 11.06 -28.09 6.31
C VAL A 11 9.97 -27.24 6.95
N LYS A 12 10.29 -26.63 8.09
CA LYS A 12 9.38 -25.77 8.84
C LYS A 12 9.30 -24.43 8.09
N THR A 13 8.48 -24.38 7.04
CA THR A 13 8.19 -23.14 6.31
C THR A 13 7.57 -22.15 7.29
N ARG A 14 8.32 -21.09 7.64
CA ARG A 14 7.74 -19.95 8.38
C ARG A 14 6.80 -19.25 7.41
N ILE A 15 5.51 -19.56 7.48
CA ILE A 15 4.49 -18.71 6.86
C ILE A 15 4.49 -17.43 7.69
N ASN A 16 5.04 -16.35 7.14
CA ASN A 16 4.85 -15.02 7.70
C ASN A 16 3.36 -14.72 7.54
N TYR A 17 2.59 -14.91 8.60
CA TYR A 17 1.19 -14.52 8.63
C TYR A 17 1.14 -12.99 8.61
N LEU A 18 0.91 -12.41 7.44
CA LEU A 18 0.50 -11.02 7.36
C LEU A 18 -0.98 -11.00 7.78
N PRO A 19 -1.34 -10.34 8.88
CA PRO A 19 -2.74 -10.21 9.24
C PRO A 19 -3.47 -9.52 8.08
N PRO A 20 -4.69 -9.96 7.71
CA PRO A 20 -5.45 -9.29 6.67
C PRO A 20 -5.63 -7.81 7.06
N PRO A 21 -5.53 -6.88 6.10
CA PRO A 21 -5.69 -5.46 6.38
C PRO A 21 -7.01 -5.24 7.10
N SER A 22 -7.00 -4.36 8.09
CA SER A 22 -8.23 -4.09 8.85
C SER A 22 -9.34 -3.67 7.87
N ARG A 23 -10.56 -4.14 8.09
CA ARG A 23 -11.70 -3.78 7.22
C ARG A 23 -11.84 -2.27 7.02
N LYS A 24 -11.44 -1.48 8.02
CA LYS A 24 -11.45 -0.01 7.95
C LYS A 24 -10.39 0.52 6.98
N ILE A 25 -9.21 -0.08 6.94
CA ILE A 25 -8.14 0.27 6.00
C ILE A 25 -8.56 -0.08 4.57
N ALA A 26 -9.14 -1.26 4.34
CA ALA A 26 -9.64 -1.63 3.01
C ALA A 26 -10.68 -0.61 2.49
N ILE A 27 -11.63 -0.21 3.33
CA ILE A 27 -12.62 0.82 2.97
C ILE A 27 -11.94 2.17 2.64
N LEU A 28 -10.89 2.54 3.38
CA LEU A 28 -10.15 3.77 3.13
C LEU A 28 -9.39 3.72 1.80
N VAL A 29 -8.70 2.61 1.51
CA VAL A 29 -7.99 2.38 0.25
C VAL A 29 -8.95 2.48 -0.94
N ASP A 30 -10.10 1.80 -0.85
CA ASP A 30 -11.14 1.86 -1.90
C ASP A 30 -11.67 3.28 -2.10
N ALA A 31 -11.90 4.03 -1.01
CA ALA A 31 -12.36 5.40 -1.08
C ALA A 31 -11.32 6.34 -1.73
N LEU A 32 -10.03 6.19 -1.39
CA LEU A 32 -8.95 6.97 -1.98
C LEU A 32 -8.83 6.70 -3.49
N ARG A 33 -8.88 5.44 -3.91
CA ARG A 33 -8.87 5.05 -5.34
C ARG A 33 -10.07 5.61 -6.09
N LEU A 34 -11.27 5.51 -5.50
CA LEU A 34 -12.48 6.05 -6.11
C LEU A 34 -12.39 7.57 -6.32
N VAL A 35 -11.94 8.32 -5.30
CA VAL A 35 -11.81 9.78 -5.38
C VAL A 35 -10.68 10.19 -6.34
N SER A 36 -9.60 9.40 -6.45
CA SER A 36 -8.49 9.68 -7.37
C SER A 36 -8.90 9.72 -8.84
N GLU A 37 -9.97 9.01 -9.20
CA GLU A 37 -10.51 8.94 -10.57
C GLU A 37 -11.66 9.92 -10.82
N ASP A 38 -12.06 10.70 -9.82
CA ASP A 38 -13.08 11.73 -9.98
C ASP A 38 -12.59 12.83 -10.95
N LYS A 39 -13.45 13.25 -11.88
CA LYS A 39 -13.07 14.19 -12.95
C LYS A 39 -12.61 15.55 -12.42
N GLU A 40 -13.13 15.98 -11.27
CA GLU A 40 -12.76 17.27 -10.67
C GLU A 40 -11.47 17.17 -9.82
N ILE A 41 -11.04 15.95 -9.50
CA ILE A 41 -9.88 15.67 -8.64
C ILE A 41 -8.67 15.18 -9.45
N LYS A 42 -8.90 14.32 -10.45
CA LYS A 42 -7.86 13.60 -11.18
C LYS A 42 -6.80 14.51 -11.80
N GLU A 43 -7.21 15.67 -12.29
CA GLU A 43 -6.32 16.65 -12.93
C GLU A 43 -6.06 17.87 -12.05
N ARG A 44 -6.60 17.89 -10.82
CA ARG A 44 -6.44 19.02 -9.91
C ARG A 44 -5.02 19.06 -9.36
N GLU A 45 -4.46 20.25 -9.32
CA GLU A 45 -3.19 20.50 -8.65
C GLU A 45 -3.41 20.86 -7.18
N LEU A 46 -2.59 20.27 -6.32
CA LEU A 46 -2.46 20.58 -4.90
C LEU A 46 -1.06 21.15 -4.70
N TYR A 47 -0.98 22.41 -4.26
CA TYR A 47 0.27 22.98 -3.80
C TYR A 47 0.57 22.53 -2.36
N ILE A 48 1.70 21.86 -2.18
CA ILE A 48 2.24 21.52 -0.87
C ILE A 48 3.23 22.61 -0.46
N PRO A 49 2.99 23.29 0.67
CA PRO A 49 3.85 24.37 1.13
C PRO A 49 5.17 23.84 1.72
N ASP A 50 6.10 24.77 1.94
CA ASP A 50 7.34 24.54 2.69
C ASP A 50 7.06 23.92 4.08
N ASP A 51 8.09 23.27 4.63
CA ASP A 51 8.08 22.59 5.94
C ASP A 51 7.13 21.37 6.05
N CYS A 52 6.62 20.87 4.93
CA CYS A 52 5.82 19.63 4.88
C CYS A 52 6.65 18.34 4.84
N GLU A 53 7.97 18.43 4.71
CA GLU A 53 8.91 17.29 4.61
C GLU A 53 8.88 16.38 5.86
N LYS A 54 8.62 16.97 7.03
CA LYS A 54 8.41 16.23 8.29
C LYS A 54 7.22 15.27 8.25
N TYR A 55 6.30 15.47 7.31
CA TYR A 55 5.16 14.59 7.04
C TYR A 55 5.40 13.66 5.85
N GLY A 56 6.57 13.72 5.22
CA GLY A 56 6.92 12.91 4.06
C GLY A 56 6.52 13.50 2.70
N PHE A 57 6.17 14.79 2.65
CA PHE A 57 5.81 15.46 1.39
C PHE A 57 6.86 16.47 0.95
N VAL A 58 7.11 16.53 -0.35
CA VAL A 58 8.01 17.50 -0.99
C VAL A 58 7.22 18.77 -1.34
N GLU A 59 7.82 19.94 -1.15
CA GLU A 59 7.25 21.22 -1.57
C GLU A 59 6.93 21.25 -3.08
N GLY A 60 5.87 21.96 -3.47
CA GLY A 60 5.54 22.24 -4.87
C GLY A 60 4.15 21.78 -5.28
N ASP A 61 3.88 21.82 -6.58
CA ASP A 61 2.61 21.39 -7.17
C ASP A 61 2.59 19.89 -7.43
N HIS A 62 1.57 19.23 -6.91
CA HIS A 62 1.35 17.79 -7.08
C HIS A 62 0.00 17.56 -7.72
N ASN A 63 -0.06 16.58 -8.63
CA ASN A 63 -1.34 16.11 -9.13
C ASN A 63 -2.08 15.37 -8.00
N LEU A 64 -3.23 15.91 -7.60
CA LEU A 64 -3.99 15.41 -6.45
C LEU A 64 -4.51 13.99 -6.69
N GLY A 65 -4.97 13.67 -7.91
CA GLY A 65 -5.39 12.32 -8.27
C GLY A 65 -4.27 11.30 -8.07
N GLN A 66 -3.09 11.56 -8.62
CA GLN A 66 -1.91 10.71 -8.48
C GLN A 66 -1.49 10.57 -7.01
N LEU A 67 -1.51 11.67 -6.25
CA LEU A 67 -1.18 11.65 -4.83
C LEU A 67 -2.13 10.74 -4.03
N LEU A 68 -3.44 10.83 -4.27
CA LEU A 68 -4.43 9.99 -3.59
C LEU A 68 -4.29 8.52 -3.97
N HIS A 69 -3.98 8.24 -5.25
CA HIS A 69 -3.72 6.88 -5.71
C HIS A 69 -2.47 6.28 -5.03
N PHE A 70 -1.40 7.06 -4.97
CA PHE A 70 -0.15 6.68 -4.29
C PHE A 70 -0.38 6.38 -2.80
N LEU A 71 -1.15 7.22 -2.10
CA LEU A 71 -1.49 6.98 -0.70
C LEU A 71 -2.31 5.71 -0.50
N ALA A 72 -3.18 5.37 -1.46
CA ALA A 72 -3.93 4.12 -1.41
C ALA A 72 -3.00 2.90 -1.53
N ASP A 73 -2.04 2.94 -2.45
CA ASP A 73 -1.07 1.87 -2.65
C ASP A 73 -0.16 1.70 -1.42
N MET A 74 0.30 2.80 -0.81
CA MET A 74 1.10 2.75 0.42
C MET A 74 0.37 2.10 1.62
N LEU A 75 -0.96 2.16 1.66
CA LEU A 75 -1.76 1.59 2.75
C LEU A 75 -2.14 0.12 2.54
N GLU A 76 -1.96 -0.40 1.32
CA GLU A 76 -2.29 -1.79 0.96
C GLU A 76 -1.10 -2.75 1.19
N GLU A 77 0.13 -2.24 1.26
CA GLU A 77 1.38 -2.99 1.56
C GLU A 77 1.52 -3.43 3.03
#